data_AF-A0A3D1IKR8-F1
#
_entry.id   AF-A0A3D1IKR8-F1
#
_cell.length_a   1.000
_cell.length_b   1.000
_cell.length_c   1.000
_cell.angle_alpha   90.00
_cell.angle_beta   90.00
_cell.angle_gamma   90.00
#
_symmetry.space_group_name_H-M   'P 1'
#
loop_
_entity.id
_entity.type
_entity.pdbx_description
1 polymer ?
#
loop_
_entity_poly.entity_id
_entity_poly.type
_entity_poly.pdbx_seq_one_letter_code
_entity_poly.pdbx_strand_id
1 'polypeptide(L)'
;CAMLSYADAPVPILAGFAESHQRFWDRLARPGTGWTRAERVTTPREARAAARRAQCCERRSALSPRIVADPHTTVTDLPDAAVEVAHAVTRDAVRLTGRWYESRLVDGLSDGQYVEIVGTVVALVSIDQFCRAVAVPEHPLPAPLPRAPTRYRRPCLTAP
;
A
#
# COMPACT_ATOMS: atom_id res chain seq x y z
N CYS A 1 -13.41 -8.96 -14.33
CA CYS A 1 -13.58 -8.33 -13.00
C CYS A 1 -14.66 -7.27 -13.10
N ALA A 2 -15.56 -7.20 -12.13
CA ALA A 2 -16.51 -6.09 -12.04
C ALA A 2 -15.76 -4.77 -11.78
N MET A 3 -16.25 -3.68 -12.35
CA MET A 3 -15.72 -2.35 -12.13
C MET A 3 -15.98 -1.90 -10.68
N LEU A 4 -15.05 -1.15 -10.09
CA LEU A 4 -15.27 -0.48 -8.81
C LEU A 4 -16.49 0.44 -8.92
N SER A 5 -17.27 0.50 -7.85
CA SER A 5 -18.52 1.28 -7.81
C SER A 5 -18.69 1.95 -6.45
N TYR A 6 -19.26 3.15 -6.48
CA TYR A 6 -19.67 3.94 -5.32
C TYR A 6 -21.20 4.08 -5.23
N ALA A 7 -21.95 3.21 -5.90
CA ALA A 7 -23.41 3.28 -5.96
C ALA A 7 -24.09 3.19 -4.59
N ASP A 8 -23.45 2.52 -3.62
CA ASP A 8 -23.94 2.36 -2.25
C ASP A 8 -23.65 3.57 -1.35
N ALA A 9 -23.00 4.62 -1.86
CA ALA A 9 -22.71 5.83 -1.09
C ALA A 9 -24.02 6.61 -0.81
N PRO A 10 -24.16 7.24 0.38
CA PRO A 10 -25.35 8.01 0.73
C PRO A 10 -25.49 9.34 -0.03
N VAL A 11 -24.44 9.72 -0.78
CA VAL A 11 -24.40 10.92 -1.61
C VAL A 11 -23.95 10.57 -3.03
N PRO A 12 -24.43 11.28 -4.07
CA PRO A 12 -23.96 11.04 -5.44
C PRO A 12 -22.46 11.26 -5.58
N ILE A 13 -21.75 10.26 -6.11
CA ILE A 13 -20.32 10.34 -6.42
C ILE A 13 -20.13 10.43 -7.92
N LEU A 14 -19.27 11.35 -8.37
CA LEU A 14 -18.93 11.50 -9.78
C LEU A 14 -18.28 10.22 -10.32
N ALA A 15 -18.73 9.76 -11.49
CA ALA A 15 -18.23 8.54 -12.13
C ALA A 15 -16.70 8.53 -12.31
N GLY A 16 -16.08 9.71 -12.50
CA GLY A 16 -14.63 9.86 -12.64
C GLY A 16 -13.82 9.33 -11.45
N PHE A 17 -14.38 9.29 -10.23
CA PHE A 17 -13.72 8.67 -9.08
C PHE A 17 -13.60 7.16 -9.25
N ALA A 18 -14.71 6.49 -9.61
CA ALA A 18 -14.74 5.05 -9.85
C ALA A 18 -13.78 4.67 -10.99
N GLU A 19 -13.78 5.42 -12.09
CA GLU A 19 -12.86 5.20 -13.20
C GLU A 19 -11.39 5.38 -12.79
N SER A 20 -11.08 6.40 -12.00
CA SER A 20 -9.72 6.66 -11.52
C SER A 20 -9.21 5.56 -10.60
N HIS A 21 -10.03 5.14 -9.64
CA HIS A 21 -9.68 4.07 -8.72
C HIS A 21 -9.60 2.72 -9.45
N GLN A 22 -10.46 2.48 -10.46
CA GLN A 22 -10.37 1.30 -11.31
C GLN A 22 -9.03 1.23 -12.05
N ARG A 23 -8.55 2.35 -12.63
CA ARG A 23 -7.23 2.38 -13.28
C ARG A 23 -6.11 1.98 -12.32
N PHE A 24 -6.19 2.39 -11.05
CA PHE A 24 -5.24 1.94 -10.03
C PHE A 24 -5.38 0.44 -9.73
N TRP A 25 -6.60 -0.09 -9.58
CA TRP A 25 -6.86 -1.52 -9.38
C TRP A 25 -6.33 -2.38 -10.53
N ASP A 26 -6.58 -1.95 -11.78
CA ASP A 26 -6.08 -2.61 -12.99
C ASP A 26 -4.56 -2.57 -13.04
N ARG A 27 -3.95 -1.43 -12.65
CA ARG A 27 -2.51 -1.34 -12.52
C ARG A 27 -2.04 -2.32 -11.47
N LEU A 28 -2.62 -2.35 -10.26
CA LEU A 28 -2.24 -3.21 -9.14
C LEU A 28 -2.27 -4.70 -9.49
N ALA A 29 -3.25 -5.13 -10.28
CA ALA A 29 -3.39 -6.51 -10.74
C ALA A 29 -2.29 -6.95 -11.74
N ARG A 30 -1.64 -5.99 -12.40
CA ARG A 30 -0.54 -6.23 -13.35
C ARG A 30 0.81 -6.40 -12.62
N PRO A 31 1.77 -7.11 -13.23
CA PRO A 31 3.13 -7.20 -12.72
C PRO A 31 3.75 -5.83 -12.44
N GLY A 32 4.53 -5.79 -11.35
CA GLY A 32 5.37 -4.66 -10.97
C GLY A 32 6.67 -4.55 -11.74
N THR A 33 7.42 -3.49 -11.44
CA THR A 33 8.77 -3.26 -11.95
C THR A 33 9.83 -3.90 -11.06
N GLY A 34 9.66 -3.83 -9.73
CA GLY A 34 10.58 -4.41 -8.75
C GLY A 34 10.05 -5.67 -8.03
N TRP A 35 8.74 -5.88 -8.02
CA TRP A 35 8.09 -6.99 -7.30
C TRP A 35 7.45 -8.00 -8.25
N THR A 36 7.44 -9.28 -7.84
CA THR A 36 6.60 -10.26 -8.54
C THR A 36 5.13 -9.94 -8.32
N ARG A 37 4.27 -10.52 -9.17
CA ARG A 37 2.83 -10.27 -9.14
C ARG A 37 2.17 -10.58 -7.78
N ALA A 38 2.60 -11.66 -7.11
CA ALA A 38 2.04 -12.07 -5.82
C ALA A 38 2.42 -11.07 -4.74
N GLU A 39 3.68 -10.66 -4.72
CA GLU A 39 4.25 -9.70 -3.75
C GLU A 39 3.61 -8.31 -3.88
N ARG A 40 3.27 -7.92 -5.11
CA ARG A 40 2.67 -6.60 -5.36
C ARG A 40 1.26 -6.45 -4.80
N VAL A 41 0.47 -7.54 -4.79
CA VAL A 41 -0.89 -7.55 -4.22
C VAL A 41 -0.85 -7.82 -2.70
N THR A 42 0.24 -8.39 -2.17
CA THR A 42 0.41 -8.58 -0.72
C THR A 42 0.80 -7.29 0.01
N THR A 43 1.55 -6.37 -0.61
CA THR A 43 1.87 -5.07 0.03
C THR A 43 0.62 -4.30 0.47
N PRO A 44 -0.44 -4.15 -0.35
CA PRO A 44 -1.73 -3.62 0.09
C PRO A 44 -2.38 -4.35 1.28
N ARG A 45 -2.19 -5.66 1.40
CA ARG A 45 -2.72 -6.44 2.53
C ARG A 45 -2.02 -6.05 3.84
N GLU A 46 -0.69 -5.90 3.80
CA GLU A 46 0.07 -5.40 4.94
C GLU A 46 -0.35 -4.00 5.35
N ALA A 47 -0.51 -3.10 4.38
CA ALA A 47 -0.96 -1.73 4.65
C ALA A 47 -2.35 -1.71 5.32
N ARG A 48 -3.33 -2.47 4.82
CA ARG A 48 -4.66 -2.58 5.46
C ARG A 48 -4.58 -3.19 6.85
N ALA A 49 -3.75 -4.21 7.06
CA ALA A 49 -3.54 -4.80 8.38
C ALA A 49 -2.95 -3.78 9.37
N ALA A 50 -1.93 -3.03 8.96
CA ALA A 50 -1.32 -1.96 9.76
C ALA A 50 -2.33 -0.85 10.08
N ALA A 51 -3.15 -0.42 9.11
CA ALA A 51 -4.16 0.62 9.30
C ALA A 51 -5.25 0.19 10.30
N ARG A 52 -5.82 -1.02 10.14
CA ARG A 52 -6.83 -1.56 11.07
C ARG A 52 -6.29 -1.67 12.48
N ARG A 53 -5.04 -2.11 12.60
CA ARG A 53 -4.29 -2.16 13.85
C ARG A 53 -4.16 -0.79 14.52
N ALA A 54 -3.82 0.25 13.78
CA ALA A 54 -3.73 1.62 14.29
C ALA A 54 -5.08 2.16 14.79
N GLN A 55 -6.16 1.80 14.09
CA GLN A 55 -7.52 2.25 14.39
C GLN A 55 -8.17 1.45 15.53
N CYS A 56 -7.59 0.32 15.93
CA CYS A 56 -8.06 -0.48 17.06
C CYS A 56 -8.19 0.39 18.32
N CYS A 57 -9.39 0.42 18.90
CA CYS A 57 -9.75 1.27 20.03
C CYS A 57 -8.81 1.06 21.23
N GLU A 58 -8.40 -0.17 21.49
CA GLU A 58 -7.48 -0.53 22.58
C GLU A 58 -6.14 0.23 22.51
N ARG A 59 -5.64 0.51 21.30
CA ARG A 59 -4.40 1.29 21.11
C ARG A 59 -4.61 2.80 21.20
N ARG A 60 -5.75 3.31 20.73
CA ARG A 60 -6.08 4.74 20.86
C ARG A 60 -6.28 5.16 22.31
N SER A 61 -6.73 4.22 23.15
CA SER A 61 -6.94 4.43 24.59
C SER A 61 -5.69 4.12 25.44
N ALA A 62 -4.61 3.60 24.86
CA ALA A 62 -3.38 3.29 25.59
C ALA A 62 -2.53 4.55 25.83
N LEU A 63 -2.14 4.78 27.10
CA LEU A 63 -1.37 5.95 27.55
C LEU A 63 0.02 6.08 26.88
N SER A 64 0.55 4.99 26.31
CA SER A 64 1.75 4.99 25.47
C SER A 64 1.59 3.94 24.35
N PRO A 65 1.26 4.37 23.12
CA PRO A 65 1.04 3.47 21.97
C PRO A 65 2.22 2.56 21.60
N ARG A 66 3.40 2.78 22.20
CA ARG A 66 4.64 2.04 21.94
C ARG A 66 4.78 0.73 22.74
N ILE A 67 4.00 0.50 23.79
CA ILE A 67 4.18 -0.67 24.68
C ILE A 67 3.50 -1.94 24.11
N VAL A 68 2.54 -1.80 23.18
CA VAL A 68 1.99 -2.94 22.43
C VAL A 68 2.83 -3.19 21.17
N ALA A 69 4.13 -3.40 21.38
CA ALA A 69 5.04 -3.89 20.34
C ALA A 69 4.96 -5.42 20.33
N ASP A 70 3.96 -5.95 19.62
CA ASP A 70 4.05 -7.31 19.10
C ASP A 70 5.00 -7.27 17.89
N PRO A 71 6.13 -8.01 17.90
CA PRO A 71 7.07 -8.00 16.79
C PRO A 71 6.35 -8.52 15.54
N HIS A 72 6.19 -7.64 14.55
CA HIS A 72 5.87 -7.96 13.17
C HIS A 72 4.95 -9.18 12.98
N THR A 73 3.69 -9.12 13.44
CA THR A 73 2.66 -10.03 12.93
C THR A 73 2.37 -9.66 11.47
N THR A 74 3.24 -10.13 10.58
CA THR A 74 3.06 -10.07 9.13
C THR A 74 1.81 -10.87 8.78
N VAL A 75 1.11 -10.46 7.73
CA VAL A 75 -0.05 -11.18 7.16
C VAL A 75 0.26 -11.73 5.78
N THR A 76 1.54 -11.65 5.39
CA THR A 76 2.07 -11.98 4.06
C THR A 76 3.50 -12.51 4.17
N ASP A 77 3.96 -13.16 3.11
CA ASP A 77 5.34 -13.67 2.99
C ASP A 77 6.32 -12.63 2.40
N LEU A 78 6.02 -11.34 2.56
CA LEU A 78 6.92 -10.28 2.10
C LEU A 78 8.19 -10.23 2.94
N PRO A 79 9.34 -9.84 2.36
CA PRO A 79 10.55 -9.59 3.15
C PRO A 79 10.30 -8.54 4.25
N ASP A 80 10.93 -8.69 5.41
CA ASP A 80 10.74 -7.82 6.57
C ASP A 80 10.92 -6.34 6.23
N ALA A 81 11.94 -6.00 5.42
CA ALA A 81 12.19 -4.63 4.97
C ALA A 81 11.00 -4.06 4.18
N ALA A 82 10.29 -4.88 3.39
CA ALA A 82 9.12 -4.46 2.64
C ALA A 82 7.88 -4.29 3.52
N VAL A 83 7.67 -5.20 4.48
CA VAL A 83 6.60 -5.08 5.47
C VAL A 83 6.76 -3.80 6.29
N GLU A 84 7.97 -3.56 6.77
CA GLU A 84 8.32 -2.39 7.57
C GLU A 84 8.09 -1.09 6.79
N VAL A 85 8.45 -1.03 5.51
CA VAL A 85 8.12 0.14 4.67
C VAL A 85 6.60 0.32 4.52
N ALA A 86 5.86 -0.76 4.25
CA ALA A 86 4.41 -0.67 4.11
C ALA A 86 3.73 -0.18 5.39
N HIS A 87 4.17 -0.66 6.55
CA HIS A 87 3.64 -0.26 7.86
C HIS A 87 4.02 1.19 8.19
N ALA A 88 5.28 1.56 8.02
CA ALA A 88 5.77 2.89 8.35
C ALA A 88 5.15 3.98 7.46
N VAL A 89 4.98 3.73 6.15
CA VAL A 89 4.27 4.65 5.24
C VAL A 89 2.79 4.78 5.63
N THR A 90 2.17 3.71 6.12
CA THR A 90 0.75 3.73 6.51
C THR A 90 0.52 4.49 7.82
N ARG A 91 1.44 4.39 8.79
CA ARG A 91 1.20 4.85 10.17
C ARG A 91 2.04 6.03 10.62
N ASP A 92 3.25 6.15 10.08
CA ASP A 92 4.29 7.01 10.61
C ASP A 92 5.00 7.80 9.50
N ALA A 93 4.31 8.08 8.39
CA ALA A 93 4.86 8.74 7.21
C ALA A 93 5.60 10.05 7.51
N VAL A 94 5.11 10.83 8.49
CA VAL A 94 5.69 12.12 8.91
C VAL A 94 7.08 11.96 9.55
N ARG A 95 7.44 10.76 10.00
CA ARG A 95 8.72 10.47 10.68
C ARG A 95 9.75 9.81 9.75
N LEU A 96 9.41 9.58 8.48
CA LEU A 96 10.33 8.97 7.52
C LEU A 96 11.43 9.97 7.14
N THR A 97 12.69 9.54 7.25
CA THR A 97 13.88 10.35 6.97
C THR A 97 14.72 9.71 5.87
N GLY A 98 15.63 10.48 5.25
CA GLY A 98 16.58 9.94 4.27
C GLY A 98 17.43 8.80 4.83
N ARG A 99 17.91 8.92 6.08
CA ARG A 99 18.68 7.87 6.77
C ARG A 99 17.86 6.59 6.98
N TRP A 100 16.57 6.71 7.27
CA TRP A 100 15.69 5.54 7.38
C TRP A 100 15.48 4.87 6.02
N TYR A 101 15.32 5.66 4.95
CA TYR A 101 15.27 5.10 3.59
C TYR A 101 16.56 4.34 3.24
N GLU A 102 17.73 4.93 3.50
CA GLU A 102 19.03 4.30 3.26
C GLU A 102 19.17 2.97 4.04
N SER A 103 18.70 2.90 5.28
CA SER A 103 18.76 1.65 6.05
C SER A 103 17.91 0.55 5.40
N ARG A 104 16.75 0.86 4.80
CA ARG A 104 15.95 -0.12 4.05
C ARG A 104 16.69 -0.66 2.83
N LEU A 105 17.52 0.17 2.18
CA LEU A 105 18.36 -0.30 1.07
C LEU A 105 19.44 -1.27 1.54
N VAL A 106 20.08 -0.97 2.69
CA VAL A 106 21.05 -1.86 3.32
C VAL A 106 20.42 -3.20 3.71
N ASP A 107 19.15 -3.19 4.13
CA ASP A 107 18.38 -4.40 4.45
C ASP A 107 17.96 -5.23 3.20
N GLY A 108 18.46 -4.87 2.00
CA GLY A 108 18.29 -5.64 0.77
C GLY A 108 17.13 -5.18 -0.12
N LEU A 109 16.44 -4.08 0.22
CA LEU A 109 15.41 -3.50 -0.62
C LEU A 109 16.03 -2.67 -1.74
N SER A 110 15.63 -2.88 -3.00
CA SER A 110 16.04 -1.95 -4.07
C SER A 110 15.28 -0.62 -4.01
N ASP A 111 15.85 0.43 -4.58
CA ASP A 111 15.20 1.72 -4.79
C ASP A 111 13.85 1.58 -5.52
N GLY A 112 13.81 0.76 -6.57
CA GLY A 112 12.60 0.48 -7.34
C GLY A 112 11.53 -0.24 -6.51
N GLN A 113 11.91 -1.23 -5.70
CA GLN A 113 10.98 -1.91 -4.80
C GLN A 113 10.43 -0.96 -3.73
N TYR A 114 11.27 -0.09 -3.16
CA TYR A 114 10.85 0.91 -2.19
C TYR A 114 9.83 1.88 -2.79
N VAL A 115 10.16 2.51 -3.94
CA VAL A 115 9.25 3.46 -4.61
C VAL A 115 7.94 2.79 -4.99
N GLU A 116 7.99 1.53 -5.42
CA GLU A 116 6.80 0.78 -5.78
C GLU A 116 5.90 0.48 -4.56
N ILE A 117 6.47 0.13 -3.40
CA ILE A 117 5.73 -0.02 -2.15
C ILE A 117 5.08 1.32 -1.78
N VAL A 118 5.87 2.40 -1.70
CA VAL A 118 5.38 3.72 -1.28
C VAL A 118 4.22 4.18 -2.16
N GLY A 119 4.40 4.16 -3.49
CA GLY A 119 3.37 4.59 -4.42
C GLY A 119 2.10 3.73 -4.35
N THR A 120 2.25 2.42 -4.14
CA THR A 120 1.11 1.50 -4.01
C THR A 120 0.35 1.72 -2.70
N VAL A 121 1.07 1.85 -1.58
CA VAL A 121 0.49 2.04 -0.25
C VAL A 121 -0.21 3.40 -0.16
N VAL A 122 0.41 4.48 -0.64
CA VAL A 122 -0.20 5.81 -0.62
C VAL A 122 -1.50 5.83 -1.42
N ALA A 123 -1.48 5.33 -2.66
CA ALA A 123 -2.68 5.28 -3.50
C ALA A 123 -3.79 4.44 -2.85
N LEU A 124 -3.46 3.28 -2.27
CA LEU A 124 -4.42 2.44 -1.56
C LEU A 124 -5.03 3.17 -0.36
N VAL A 125 -4.20 3.76 0.50
CA VAL A 125 -4.64 4.47 1.71
C VAL A 125 -5.56 5.64 1.33
N SER A 126 -5.25 6.39 0.27
CA SER A 126 -6.13 7.45 -0.24
C SER A 126 -7.50 6.92 -0.66
N ILE A 127 -7.54 5.78 -1.38
CA ILE A 127 -8.79 5.18 -1.85
C ILE A 127 -9.60 4.57 -0.69
N ASP A 128 -8.94 3.88 0.24
CA ASP A 128 -9.60 3.31 1.42
C ASP A 128 -10.17 4.42 2.32
N GLN A 129 -9.44 5.54 2.47
CA GLN A 129 -9.93 6.69 3.23
C GLN A 129 -11.09 7.38 2.51
N PHE A 130 -11.06 7.46 1.18
CA PHE A 130 -12.20 7.93 0.40
C PHE A 130 -13.43 7.06 0.64
N CYS A 131 -13.29 5.72 0.57
CA CYS A 131 -14.37 4.78 0.83
C CYS A 131 -15.00 5.02 2.22
N ARG A 132 -14.17 5.18 3.25
CA ARG A 132 -14.64 5.49 4.61
C ARG A 132 -15.36 6.83 4.70
N ALA A 133 -14.83 7.87 4.04
CA ALA A 133 -15.43 9.21 4.04
C ALA A 133 -16.82 9.22 3.39
N VAL A 134 -17.04 8.40 2.37
CA VAL A 134 -18.33 8.25 1.69
C VAL A 134 -19.15 7.07 2.21
N ALA A 135 -18.78 6.51 3.36
CA ALA A 135 -19.48 5.44 4.06
C ALA A 135 -19.74 4.15 3.22
N VAL A 136 -18.82 3.80 2.32
CA VAL A 136 -18.85 2.52 1.60
C VAL A 136 -17.74 1.59 2.11
N PRO A 137 -17.92 0.26 1.99
CA PRO A 137 -16.87 -0.69 2.33
C PRO A 137 -15.62 -0.52 1.45
N GLU A 138 -14.45 -0.81 2.04
CA GLU A 138 -13.18 -0.91 1.30
C GLU A 138 -13.33 -1.91 0.14
N HIS A 139 -12.92 -1.53 -1.07
CA HIS A 139 -12.98 -2.45 -2.21
C HIS A 139 -12.08 -3.67 -2.00
N PRO A 140 -12.50 -4.88 -2.42
CA PRO A 140 -11.64 -6.06 -2.35
C PRO A 140 -10.40 -5.85 -3.21
N LEU A 141 -9.23 -6.28 -2.70
CA LEU A 141 -8.00 -6.23 -3.49
C LEU A 141 -8.16 -7.12 -4.73
N PRO A 142 -7.62 -6.71 -5.89
CA PRO A 142 -7.77 -7.48 -7.11
C PRO A 142 -7.07 -8.83 -6.97
N ALA A 143 -7.64 -9.87 -7.57
CA ALA A 143 -6.85 -11.07 -7.82
C ALA A 143 -5.68 -10.68 -8.73
N PRO A 144 -4.47 -11.21 -8.49
CA PRO A 144 -3.38 -10.92 -9.39
C PRO A 144 -3.74 -11.45 -10.82
N LEU A 145 -3.22 -10.91 -11.93
CA LEU A 145 -3.38 -11.41 -13.33
C LEU A 145 -2.18 -12.21 -13.91
N PRO A 146 -2.33 -13.42 -14.47
CA PRO A 146 -1.19 -14.31 -14.76
C PRO A 146 -0.27 -13.72 -15.84
N ARG A 147 0.83 -13.06 -15.43
CA ARG A 147 1.88 -12.55 -16.33
C ARG A 147 3.18 -12.27 -15.55
N ALA A 148 4.34 -12.51 -16.17
CA ALA A 148 5.67 -12.30 -15.59
C ALA A 148 6.01 -10.80 -15.40
N PRO A 149 6.85 -10.43 -14.40
CA PRO A 149 7.31 -9.06 -14.20
C PRO A 149 8.15 -8.55 -15.37
N THR A 150 7.96 -7.28 -15.74
CA THR A 150 8.71 -6.66 -16.84
C THR A 150 10.16 -6.34 -16.46
N ARG A 151 10.47 -6.24 -15.16
CA ARG A 151 11.79 -5.83 -14.62
C ARG A 151 12.34 -4.54 -15.23
N TYR A 152 11.45 -3.68 -15.75
CA TYR A 152 11.85 -2.49 -16.48
C TYR A 152 12.40 -1.42 -15.53
N ARG A 153 13.68 -1.09 -15.68
CA ARG A 153 14.27 0.08 -15.03
C ARG A 153 14.33 1.20 -16.06
N ARG A 154 13.74 2.36 -15.76
CA ARG A 154 13.99 3.56 -16.58
C ARG A 154 15.49 3.87 -16.51
N PRO A 155 16.17 4.13 -17.64
CA PRO A 155 17.54 4.63 -17.60
C PRO A 155 17.59 5.89 -16.74
N CYS A 156 18.64 6.05 -15.93
CA CYS A 156 18.88 7.34 -15.30
C CYS A 156 19.05 8.38 -16.41
N LEU A 157 18.41 9.54 -16.26
CA LEU A 157 18.78 10.70 -17.05
C LEU A 157 20.20 11.06 -16.59
N THR A 158 21.21 10.71 -17.38
CA THR A 158 22.51 11.35 -17.25
C THR A 158 22.29 12.82 -17.55
N ALA A 159 22.42 13.67 -16.54
CA ALA A 159 22.46 15.11 -16.74
C ALA A 159 23.59 15.44 -17.74
N PRO A 160 23.39 16.39 -18.67
CA PRO A 160 24.46 16.84 -19.57
C PRO A 160 25.60 17.50 -18.81
#